data_AF-A0A960FAL3-F1
#
_entry.id   AF-A0A960FAL3-F1
#
_cell.length_a   1.000
_cell.length_b   1.000
_cell.length_c   1.000
_cell.angle_alpha   90.00
_cell.angle_beta   90.00
_cell.angle_gamma   90.00
#
_symmetry.space_group_name_H-M   'P 1'
#
loop_
_entity.id
_entity.type
_entity.pdbx_description
1 polymer ?
#
loop_
_entity_poly.entity_id
_entity_poly.type
_entity_poly.pdbx_seq_one_letter_code
_entity_poly.pdbx_strand_id
1 'polypeptide(L)'
;MRTRRRWGRSAILGTIGGLAVASAAAAGGLVPEDVGPAVDEGSVVIAAPDGTPLASGGSATPYTLVLPEGSTCPGDSANDDWRVQTFLIPASHDPGQVEYGVIGPEGTQFPLFAFDTKPYAHQLLPVNAGPGMEARIPLLPELTFTIFPPDAVAPGRYRIGVACTYFRQTARYWDAEIEIVADPDDEPAQFTWTAVDAPADAIAAQTLEPESRRWPYIAGAAALAIALGGGWWMVRRRSQNPPSSTSSRAGALR
;
A
#
# COMPACT_ATOMS: atom_id res chain seq x y z
N MET A 1 -5.89 -45.05 36.37
CA MET A 1 -7.37 -44.95 36.35
C MET A 1 -7.85 -45.15 34.92
N ARG A 2 -8.62 -46.22 34.68
CA ARG A 2 -9.17 -46.62 33.39
C ARG A 2 -10.65 -46.25 33.36
N THR A 3 -11.12 -45.58 32.31
CA THR A 3 -12.55 -45.53 31.97
C THR A 3 -12.71 -45.64 30.45
N ARG A 4 -12.87 -46.88 29.99
CA ARG A 4 -13.44 -47.21 28.69
C ARG A 4 -14.95 -46.90 28.75
N ARG A 5 -15.48 -46.14 27.78
CA ARG A 5 -16.91 -46.20 27.42
C ARG A 5 -17.06 -46.70 26.00
N ARG A 6 -17.94 -47.67 25.90
CA ARG A 6 -18.27 -48.56 24.79
C ARG A 6 -19.80 -48.49 24.73
N TRP A 7 -20.39 -48.89 23.60
CA TRP A 7 -21.84 -49.09 23.32
C TRP A 7 -22.50 -47.85 22.69
N GLY A 8 -23.34 -47.96 21.65
CA GLY A 8 -24.01 -49.14 21.09
C GLY A 8 -24.25 -49.01 19.59
N ARG A 9 -24.23 -50.17 18.93
CA ARG A 9 -24.67 -50.39 17.56
C ARG A 9 -26.20 -50.52 17.60
N SER A 10 -26.90 -49.73 16.81
CA SER A 10 -28.28 -50.03 16.41
C SER A 10 -28.34 -50.06 14.89
N ALA A 11 -28.54 -51.27 14.37
CA ALA A 11 -28.86 -51.54 12.98
C ALA A 11 -30.36 -51.28 12.77
N ILE A 12 -30.70 -50.52 11.73
CA ILE A 12 -32.06 -50.48 11.17
C ILE A 12 -31.92 -50.76 9.68
N LEU A 13 -32.38 -51.96 9.31
CA LEU A 13 -32.66 -52.41 7.95
C LEU A 13 -34.06 -51.92 7.58
N GLY A 14 -34.18 -51.23 6.45
CA GLY A 14 -35.46 -50.83 5.85
C GLY A 14 -35.28 -50.61 4.36
N THR A 15 -35.81 -51.54 3.56
CA THR A 15 -35.70 -51.60 2.11
C THR A 15 -37.07 -51.28 1.49
N ILE A 16 -37.24 -50.13 0.84
CA ILE A 16 -38.27 -49.84 -0.20
C ILE A 16 -37.65 -48.68 -1.01
N GLY A 17 -37.27 -48.80 -2.29
CA GLY A 17 -38.12 -49.21 -3.41
C GLY A 17 -38.68 -47.96 -4.09
N GLY A 18 -37.83 -47.18 -4.77
CA GLY A 18 -38.25 -45.98 -5.51
C GLY A 18 -37.33 -45.75 -6.71
N LEU A 19 -37.86 -46.01 -7.91
CA LEU A 19 -37.22 -45.72 -9.18
C LEU A 19 -37.16 -44.19 -9.34
N ALA A 20 -36.05 -43.56 -8.94
CA ALA A 20 -35.81 -42.15 -9.23
C ALA A 20 -35.39 -42.05 -10.70
N VAL A 21 -36.26 -41.48 -11.53
CA VAL A 21 -35.92 -41.04 -12.88
C VAL A 21 -34.84 -39.97 -12.72
N ALA A 22 -33.58 -40.37 -12.93
CA ALA A 22 -32.45 -39.46 -13.01
C ALA A 22 -32.66 -38.60 -14.26
N SER A 23 -33.34 -37.47 -14.07
CA SER A 23 -33.35 -36.40 -15.06
C SER A 23 -31.92 -35.91 -15.13
N ALA A 24 -31.19 -36.34 -16.16
CA ALA A 24 -29.96 -35.71 -16.58
C ALA A 24 -30.33 -34.30 -17.04
N ALA A 25 -30.46 -33.39 -16.09
CA ALA A 25 -30.41 -31.98 -16.37
C ALA A 25 -29.06 -31.77 -17.05
N ALA A 26 -29.09 -31.57 -18.36
CA ALA A 26 -27.94 -31.11 -19.09
C ALA A 26 -27.50 -29.84 -18.37
N ALA A 27 -26.39 -29.91 -17.65
CA ALA A 27 -25.63 -28.77 -17.24
C ALA A 27 -25.12 -28.14 -18.54
N GLY A 28 -26.01 -27.43 -19.24
CA GLY A 28 -25.61 -26.44 -20.21
C GLY A 28 -24.79 -25.47 -19.40
N GLY A 29 -23.46 -25.59 -19.50
CA GLY A 29 -22.56 -24.64 -18.90
C GLY A 29 -23.03 -23.27 -19.36
N LEU A 30 -23.53 -22.47 -18.43
CA LEU A 30 -23.81 -21.07 -18.69
C LEU A 30 -22.47 -20.50 -19.14
N VAL A 31 -22.34 -20.26 -20.44
CA VAL A 31 -21.21 -19.52 -20.97
C VAL A 31 -21.29 -18.17 -20.26
N PRO A 32 -20.23 -17.71 -19.58
CA PRO A 32 -20.22 -16.40 -18.94
C PRO A 32 -20.76 -15.37 -19.92
N GLU A 33 -21.75 -14.60 -19.48
CA GLU A 33 -22.27 -13.51 -20.29
C GLU A 33 -21.10 -12.56 -20.59
N ASP A 34 -20.84 -12.32 -21.87
CA ASP A 34 -19.81 -11.39 -22.31
C ASP A 34 -20.16 -10.01 -21.76
N VAL A 35 -19.29 -9.43 -20.93
CA VAL A 35 -19.52 -8.10 -20.34
C VAL A 35 -19.42 -6.97 -21.36
N GLY A 36 -19.11 -7.28 -22.61
CA GLY A 36 -18.86 -6.29 -23.64
C GLY A 36 -17.53 -5.57 -23.43
N PRO A 37 -17.26 -4.52 -24.23
CA PRO A 37 -16.03 -3.76 -24.09
C PRO A 37 -16.01 -3.03 -22.74
N ALA A 38 -14.86 -3.08 -22.06
CA ALA A 38 -14.64 -2.32 -20.85
C ALA A 38 -14.84 -0.82 -21.08
N VAL A 39 -15.48 -0.15 -20.13
CA VAL A 39 -15.73 1.28 -20.14
C VAL A 39 -14.73 1.99 -19.21
N ASP A 40 -14.06 3.00 -19.76
CA ASP A 40 -13.31 3.99 -18.96
C ASP A 40 -14.32 4.96 -18.32
N GLU A 41 -14.43 4.89 -16.99
CA GLU A 41 -15.37 5.68 -16.20
C GLU A 41 -14.70 6.94 -15.59
N GLY A 42 -13.44 7.22 -15.97
CA GLY A 42 -12.71 8.44 -15.62
C GLY A 42 -11.54 8.23 -14.67
N SER A 43 -10.95 9.34 -14.23
CA SER A 43 -9.70 9.30 -13.49
C SER A 43 -9.89 9.17 -11.97
N VAL A 44 -8.96 8.49 -11.30
CA VAL A 44 -8.83 8.53 -9.82
C VAL A 44 -7.85 9.62 -9.40
N VAL A 45 -8.00 10.13 -8.19
CA VAL A 45 -6.99 10.99 -7.55
C VAL A 45 -6.17 10.17 -6.57
N ILE A 46 -4.84 10.19 -6.72
CA ILE A 46 -3.93 9.62 -5.73
C ILE A 46 -3.86 10.60 -4.56
N ALA A 47 -4.22 10.14 -3.36
CA ALA A 47 -4.30 11.00 -2.18
C ALA A 47 -3.64 10.33 -0.96
N ALA A 48 -3.24 11.13 0.02
CA ALA A 48 -2.88 10.64 1.33
C ALA A 48 -4.11 10.03 2.03
N PRO A 49 -3.94 9.21 3.08
CA PRO A 49 -5.07 8.63 3.81
C PRO A 49 -6.06 9.63 4.41
N ASP A 50 -5.65 10.90 4.59
CA ASP A 50 -6.52 11.99 5.04
C ASP A 50 -7.31 12.68 3.89
N GLY A 51 -7.12 12.24 2.65
CA GLY A 51 -7.76 12.77 1.45
C GLY A 51 -6.98 13.87 0.74
N THR A 52 -5.84 14.32 1.25
CA THR A 52 -5.01 15.35 0.59
C THR A 52 -4.41 14.81 -0.72
N PRO A 53 -4.61 15.45 -1.89
CA PRO A 53 -4.06 14.96 -3.14
C PRO A 53 -2.52 14.92 -3.12
N LEU A 54 -1.94 13.86 -3.68
CA LEU A 54 -0.49 13.64 -3.76
C LEU A 54 0.00 13.75 -5.21
N ALA A 55 1.05 14.54 -5.41
CA ALA A 55 1.74 14.67 -6.69
C ALA A 55 2.89 13.66 -6.84
N SER A 56 3.47 13.19 -5.74
CA SER A 56 4.57 12.24 -5.74
C SER A 56 4.76 11.56 -4.38
N GLY A 57 5.54 10.48 -4.36
CA GLY A 57 5.95 9.77 -3.15
C GLY A 57 7.05 8.74 -3.39
N GLY A 58 7.58 8.18 -2.31
CA GLY A 58 8.46 7.01 -2.32
C GLY A 58 7.67 5.69 -2.22
N SER A 59 8.35 4.55 -2.26
CA SER A 59 7.68 3.25 -2.21
C SER A 59 6.98 2.97 -0.87
N ALA A 60 7.50 3.54 0.22
CA ALA A 60 6.89 3.49 1.54
C ALA A 60 5.79 4.54 1.79
N THR A 61 5.52 5.43 0.83
CA THR A 61 4.49 6.46 1.00
C THR A 61 3.11 5.81 1.03
N PRO A 62 2.33 6.00 2.11
CA PRO A 62 0.96 5.55 2.12
C PRO A 62 0.08 6.46 1.26
N TYR A 63 -0.79 5.84 0.47
CA TYR A 63 -1.74 6.56 -0.37
C TYR A 63 -3.08 5.81 -0.42
N THR A 64 -4.08 6.42 -1.02
CA THR A 64 -5.32 5.77 -1.43
C THR A 64 -5.71 6.30 -2.82
N LEU A 65 -6.66 5.63 -3.47
CA LEU A 65 -7.24 6.11 -4.72
C LEU A 65 -8.63 6.64 -4.42
N VAL A 66 -8.82 7.94 -4.62
CA VAL A 66 -10.11 8.60 -4.48
C VAL A 66 -10.81 8.53 -5.83
N LEU A 67 -11.91 7.77 -5.88
CA LEU A 67 -12.75 7.67 -7.07
C LEU A 67 -13.66 8.90 -7.19
N PRO A 68 -14.12 9.23 -8.41
CA PRO A 68 -15.18 10.20 -8.62
C PRO A 68 -16.43 9.91 -7.76
N GLU A 69 -17.16 10.96 -7.39
CA GLU A 69 -18.42 10.78 -6.67
C GLU A 69 -19.42 10.00 -7.53
N GLY A 70 -20.01 8.95 -6.95
CA GLY A 70 -20.99 8.12 -7.64
C GLY A 70 -20.42 6.92 -8.40
N SER A 71 -19.11 6.64 -8.33
CA SER A 71 -18.54 5.42 -8.90
C SER A 71 -19.20 4.15 -8.34
N THR A 72 -19.74 3.34 -9.24
CA THR A 72 -20.46 2.10 -8.95
C THR A 72 -20.04 0.98 -9.89
N CYS A 73 -20.15 -0.26 -9.42
CA CYS A 73 -20.13 -1.42 -10.30
C CYS A 73 -21.55 -1.74 -10.79
N PRO A 74 -21.71 -2.40 -11.96
CA PRO A 74 -23.03 -2.71 -12.53
C PRO A 74 -23.89 -3.64 -11.65
N GLY A 75 -23.28 -4.40 -10.75
CA GLY A 75 -23.94 -5.32 -9.83
C GLY A 75 -23.12 -5.52 -8.56
N ASP A 76 -23.67 -6.27 -7.60
CA ASP A 76 -22.96 -6.62 -6.37
C ASP A 76 -22.33 -8.02 -6.43
N SER A 77 -21.69 -8.44 -5.33
CA SER A 77 -21.08 -9.77 -5.26
C SER A 77 -22.03 -10.92 -4.94
N ALA A 78 -23.17 -10.66 -4.30
CA ALA A 78 -24.07 -11.70 -3.79
C ALA A 78 -25.16 -12.10 -4.79
N ASN A 79 -25.63 -11.15 -5.57
CA ASN A 79 -26.68 -11.28 -6.57
C ASN A 79 -26.10 -11.49 -7.97
N ASP A 80 -24.98 -10.81 -8.27
CA ASP A 80 -24.51 -10.62 -9.64
C ASP A 80 -23.03 -11.00 -9.84
N ASP A 81 -22.37 -11.56 -8.82
CA ASP A 81 -20.98 -12.06 -8.86
C ASP A 81 -19.88 -11.03 -9.25
N TRP A 82 -20.16 -9.73 -9.14
CA TRP A 82 -19.17 -8.70 -9.39
C TRP A 82 -18.08 -8.66 -8.32
N ARG A 83 -16.86 -8.27 -8.70
CA ARG A 83 -15.73 -8.05 -7.80
C ARG A 83 -15.04 -6.74 -8.13
N VAL A 84 -14.48 -6.11 -7.09
CA VAL A 84 -13.56 -4.98 -7.25
C VAL A 84 -12.11 -5.49 -7.23
N GLN A 85 -11.33 -5.02 -8.18
CA GLN A 85 -9.91 -5.33 -8.33
C GLN A 85 -9.11 -4.05 -8.40
N THR A 86 -7.84 -4.09 -8.00
CA THR A 86 -6.87 -3.04 -8.33
C THR A 86 -5.84 -3.54 -9.32
N PHE A 87 -5.18 -2.62 -10.01
CA PHE A 87 -4.13 -2.95 -10.96
C PHE A 87 -3.02 -1.90 -10.98
N LEU A 88 -1.83 -2.34 -11.37
CA LEU A 88 -0.65 -1.60 -11.77
C LEU A 88 -0.16 -2.25 -13.08
N ILE A 89 -0.26 -1.50 -14.18
CA ILE A 89 0.10 -1.98 -15.52
C ILE A 89 0.96 -0.95 -16.24
N PRO A 90 1.85 -1.35 -17.18
CA PRO A 90 2.53 -0.39 -18.04
C PRO A 90 1.52 0.51 -18.76
N ALA A 91 1.83 1.80 -18.92
CA ALA A 91 0.89 2.76 -19.52
C ALA A 91 0.53 2.45 -20.98
N SER A 92 1.34 1.63 -21.67
CA SER A 92 1.04 1.14 -23.02
C SER A 92 -0.01 0.02 -23.07
N HIS A 93 -0.41 -0.54 -21.92
CA HIS A 93 -1.43 -1.58 -21.83
C HIS A 93 -2.81 -0.97 -21.56
N ASP A 94 -3.84 -1.59 -22.13
CA ASP A 94 -5.24 -1.21 -21.92
C ASP A 94 -5.80 -1.87 -20.65
N PRO A 95 -6.25 -1.10 -19.62
CA PRO A 95 -6.94 -1.64 -18.44
C PRO A 95 -8.16 -2.50 -18.76
N GLY A 96 -8.82 -2.22 -19.89
CA GLY A 96 -9.96 -2.98 -20.36
C GLY A 96 -9.64 -4.42 -20.78
N GLN A 97 -8.36 -4.72 -21.03
CA GLN A 97 -7.88 -6.04 -21.44
C GLN A 97 -7.17 -6.79 -20.31
N VAL A 98 -7.23 -6.27 -19.08
CA VAL A 98 -6.63 -6.95 -17.93
C VAL A 98 -7.46 -8.16 -17.54
N GLU A 99 -6.82 -9.34 -17.53
CA GLU A 99 -7.40 -10.56 -16.99
C GLU A 99 -6.97 -10.74 -15.53
N TYR A 100 -7.91 -11.13 -14.66
CA TYR A 100 -7.66 -11.25 -13.23
C TYR A 100 -7.64 -12.70 -12.75
N GLY A 101 -6.51 -13.16 -12.26
CA GLY A 101 -6.35 -14.45 -11.57
C GLY A 101 -6.74 -14.36 -10.11
N VAL A 102 -6.50 -15.41 -9.33
CA VAL A 102 -6.93 -15.51 -7.91
C VAL A 102 -6.32 -14.42 -7.00
N ILE A 103 -5.17 -13.85 -7.38
CA ILE A 103 -4.43 -12.87 -6.56
C ILE A 103 -4.40 -11.45 -7.15
N GLY A 104 -5.12 -11.20 -8.25
CA GLY A 104 -5.09 -9.91 -8.96
C GLY A 104 -4.84 -10.08 -10.46
N PRO A 105 -4.38 -9.04 -11.17
CA PRO A 105 -3.99 -9.10 -12.57
C PRO A 105 -3.03 -10.25 -12.90
N GLU A 106 -3.15 -10.85 -14.08
CA GLU A 106 -2.24 -11.90 -14.56
C GLU A 106 -1.09 -11.36 -15.42
N GLY A 107 -0.07 -12.19 -15.62
CA GLY A 107 1.09 -11.88 -16.44
C GLY A 107 2.13 -11.03 -15.71
N THR A 108 2.60 -9.96 -16.35
CA THR A 108 3.61 -9.03 -15.83
C THR A 108 3.00 -7.81 -15.12
N GLN A 109 1.75 -7.95 -14.70
CA GLN A 109 0.94 -6.91 -14.09
C GLN A 109 0.81 -7.20 -12.59
N PHE A 110 0.52 -6.19 -11.79
CA PHE A 110 0.45 -6.35 -10.34
C PHE A 110 -0.87 -5.81 -9.79
N PRO A 111 -1.43 -6.41 -8.72
CA PRO A 111 -2.44 -5.72 -7.93
C PRO A 111 -1.78 -4.56 -7.16
N LEU A 112 -2.60 -3.65 -6.65
CA LEU A 112 -2.15 -2.74 -5.59
C LEU A 112 -2.28 -3.45 -4.25
N PHE A 113 -1.42 -3.10 -3.31
CA PHE A 113 -1.34 -3.75 -2.01
C PHE A 113 -1.76 -2.79 -0.90
N ALA A 114 -2.60 -3.29 0.00
CA ALA A 114 -2.90 -2.60 1.23
C ALA A 114 -1.65 -2.50 2.11
N PHE A 115 -1.65 -1.55 3.05
CA PHE A 115 -0.53 -1.34 3.99
C PHE A 115 -0.18 -2.60 4.81
N ASP A 116 -1.15 -3.51 5.01
CA ASP A 116 -0.94 -4.81 5.67
C ASP A 116 -0.37 -5.91 4.75
N THR A 117 0.14 -5.53 3.57
CA THR A 117 0.75 -6.35 2.51
C THR A 117 -0.20 -7.32 1.80
N LYS A 118 -1.52 -7.20 2.02
CA LYS A 118 -2.49 -7.98 1.25
C LYS A 118 -2.79 -7.32 -0.10
N PRO A 119 -2.86 -8.10 -1.20
CA PRO A 119 -3.31 -7.56 -2.47
C PRO A 119 -4.78 -7.13 -2.34
N TYR A 120 -5.11 -5.93 -2.81
CA TYR A 120 -6.48 -5.47 -2.90
C TYR A 120 -7.12 -6.01 -4.18
N ALA A 121 -7.40 -7.31 -4.15
CA ALA A 121 -7.98 -8.09 -5.24
C ALA A 121 -9.20 -8.89 -4.73
N HIS A 122 -10.13 -9.21 -5.64
CA HIS A 122 -11.39 -9.95 -5.39
C HIS A 122 -12.23 -9.39 -4.25
N GLN A 123 -12.26 -8.07 -4.14
CA GLN A 123 -12.98 -7.41 -3.07
C GLN A 123 -14.48 -7.54 -3.33
N LEU A 124 -15.20 -7.97 -2.30
CA LEU A 124 -16.64 -8.14 -2.38
C LEU A 124 -17.33 -6.78 -2.29
N LEU A 125 -18.27 -6.56 -3.18
CA LEU A 125 -19.17 -5.42 -3.17
C LEU A 125 -20.30 -5.67 -2.16
N PRO A 126 -20.73 -4.64 -1.41
CA PRO A 126 -21.90 -4.72 -0.54
C PRO A 126 -23.16 -5.08 -1.32
N VAL A 127 -24.09 -5.79 -0.66
CA VAL A 127 -25.37 -6.17 -1.26
C VAL A 127 -26.18 -4.92 -1.64
N ASN A 128 -26.67 -4.89 -2.87
CA ASN A 128 -27.51 -3.85 -3.46
C ASN A 128 -29.01 -4.12 -3.19
N ALA A 129 -29.90 -3.37 -3.84
CA ALA A 129 -31.36 -3.53 -3.66
C ALA A 129 -31.94 -4.78 -4.35
N GLY A 130 -31.19 -5.44 -5.22
CA GLY A 130 -31.60 -6.62 -5.98
C GLY A 130 -30.75 -6.83 -7.25
N PRO A 131 -30.91 -7.98 -7.94
CA PRO A 131 -30.13 -8.32 -9.12
C PRO A 131 -30.15 -7.23 -10.21
N GLY A 132 -28.99 -6.99 -10.83
CA GLY A 132 -28.80 -5.99 -11.89
C GLY A 132 -28.83 -4.53 -11.42
N MET A 133 -28.90 -4.28 -10.12
CA MET A 133 -28.79 -2.93 -9.56
C MET A 133 -27.33 -2.56 -9.32
N GLU A 134 -26.98 -1.30 -9.51
CA GLU A 134 -25.61 -0.85 -9.26
C GLU A 134 -25.20 -1.02 -7.79
N ALA A 135 -23.94 -1.40 -7.57
CA ALA A 135 -23.34 -1.53 -6.25
C ALA A 135 -22.27 -0.47 -6.04
N ARG A 136 -22.31 0.19 -4.88
CA ARG A 136 -21.29 1.18 -4.50
C ARG A 136 -19.96 0.48 -4.23
N ILE A 137 -18.90 1.04 -4.80
CA ILE A 137 -17.52 0.61 -4.51
C ILE A 137 -17.17 1.05 -3.07
N PRO A 138 -16.71 0.13 -2.19
CA PRO A 138 -16.23 0.50 -0.87
C PRO A 138 -15.09 1.52 -0.93
N LEU A 139 -14.91 2.29 0.14
CA LEU A 139 -13.72 3.12 0.28
C LEU A 139 -12.47 2.22 0.21
N LEU A 140 -11.50 2.60 -0.60
CA LEU A 140 -10.25 1.86 -0.70
C LEU A 140 -9.45 2.01 0.59
N PRO A 141 -8.74 0.95 1.01
CA PRO A 141 -7.86 1.04 2.15
C PRO A 141 -6.66 1.95 1.83
N GLU A 142 -5.83 2.14 2.85
CA GLU A 142 -4.47 2.62 2.64
C GLU A 142 -3.66 1.60 1.84
N LEU A 143 -3.06 2.06 0.75
CA LEU A 143 -2.24 1.34 -0.20
C LEU A 143 -0.78 1.77 -0.08
N THR A 144 0.12 0.90 -0.52
CA THR A 144 1.56 1.17 -0.50
C THR A 144 2.31 0.29 -1.51
N PHE A 145 3.54 0.68 -1.85
CA PHE A 145 4.43 -0.11 -2.70
C PHE A 145 5.50 -0.89 -1.89
N THR A 146 5.43 -0.89 -0.54
CA THR A 146 6.45 -1.53 0.33
C THR A 146 6.66 -3.02 0.10
N ILE A 147 5.71 -3.73 -0.52
CA ILE A 147 5.85 -5.16 -0.75
C ILE A 147 6.75 -5.47 -1.95
N PHE A 148 6.95 -4.51 -2.86
CA PHE A 148 7.76 -4.72 -4.05
C PHE A 148 9.23 -4.75 -3.65
N PRO A 149 9.97 -5.84 -3.94
CA PRO A 149 11.42 -5.80 -3.81
C PRO A 149 12.03 -4.89 -4.88
N PRO A 150 13.30 -4.49 -4.72
CA PRO A 150 14.04 -3.79 -5.76
C PRO A 150 13.92 -4.51 -7.12
N ASP A 151 13.81 -3.73 -8.19
CA ASP A 151 13.67 -4.18 -9.58
C ASP A 151 12.39 -4.99 -9.92
N ALA A 152 11.46 -5.19 -8.97
CA ALA A 152 10.19 -5.88 -9.27
C ALA A 152 9.30 -5.09 -10.23
N VAL A 153 9.34 -3.76 -10.11
CA VAL A 153 8.67 -2.83 -11.02
C VAL A 153 9.76 -2.05 -11.74
N ALA A 154 9.85 -2.22 -13.06
CA ALA A 154 10.83 -1.49 -13.86
C ALA A 154 10.50 0.01 -13.89
N PRO A 155 11.50 0.90 -14.01
CA PRO A 155 11.24 2.32 -14.24
C PRO A 155 10.45 2.56 -15.54
N GLY A 156 9.52 3.51 -15.51
CA GLY A 156 8.68 3.85 -16.65
C GLY A 156 7.33 4.42 -16.25
N ARG A 157 6.44 4.59 -17.24
CA ARG A 157 5.07 5.08 -17.04
C ARG A 157 4.11 3.91 -16.84
N TYR A 158 3.25 4.03 -15.85
CA TYR A 158 2.30 3.01 -15.42
C TYR A 158 0.92 3.62 -15.19
N ARG A 159 -0.14 2.82 -15.42
CA ARG A 159 -1.49 3.12 -14.98
C ARG A 159 -1.76 2.34 -13.70
N ILE A 160 -2.26 3.01 -12.67
CA ILE A 160 -2.80 2.40 -11.47
C ILE A 160 -4.28 2.72 -11.34
N GLY A 161 -5.07 1.76 -10.85
CA GLY A 161 -6.50 1.98 -10.82
C GLY A 161 -7.32 0.90 -10.13
N VAL A 162 -8.63 1.06 -10.29
CA VAL A 162 -9.68 0.21 -9.74
C VAL A 162 -10.57 -0.26 -10.88
N ALA A 163 -10.90 -1.55 -10.90
CA ALA A 163 -11.75 -2.15 -11.91
C ALA A 163 -12.91 -2.90 -11.27
N CYS A 164 -14.10 -2.74 -11.84
CA CYS A 164 -15.23 -3.64 -11.63
C CYS A 164 -15.09 -4.79 -12.63
N THR A 165 -15.11 -6.01 -12.10
CA THR A 165 -14.90 -7.22 -12.89
C THR A 165 -16.03 -8.22 -12.72
N TYR A 166 -16.34 -8.92 -13.82
CA TYR A 166 -17.26 -10.06 -13.87
C TYR A 166 -16.52 -11.22 -14.50
N PHE A 167 -16.54 -12.38 -13.84
CA PHE A 167 -15.77 -13.57 -14.25
C PHE A 167 -14.35 -13.27 -14.76
N ARG A 168 -13.60 -12.43 -14.02
CA ARG A 168 -12.19 -12.08 -14.26
C ARG A 168 -11.93 -11.08 -15.40
N GLN A 169 -12.95 -10.53 -16.03
CA GLN A 169 -12.83 -9.53 -17.10
C GLN A 169 -13.20 -8.13 -16.59
N THR A 170 -12.45 -7.12 -16.99
CA THR A 170 -12.79 -5.71 -16.73
C THR A 170 -14.05 -5.33 -17.50
N ALA A 171 -15.04 -4.76 -16.80
CA ALA A 171 -16.19 -4.13 -17.46
C ALA A 171 -16.21 -2.61 -17.30
N ARG A 172 -15.74 -2.11 -16.15
CA ARG A 172 -15.62 -0.68 -15.85
C ARG A 172 -14.34 -0.44 -15.09
N TYR A 173 -13.67 0.67 -15.33
CA TYR A 173 -12.45 1.02 -14.60
C TYR A 173 -12.27 2.52 -14.41
N TRP A 174 -11.49 2.87 -13.40
CA TRP A 174 -10.99 4.21 -13.12
C TRP A 174 -9.51 4.13 -12.84
N ASP A 175 -8.73 5.09 -13.33
CA ASP A 175 -7.29 5.02 -13.19
C ASP A 175 -6.58 6.38 -13.16
N ALA A 176 -5.30 6.34 -12.84
CA ALA A 176 -4.39 7.46 -12.90
C ALA A 176 -3.05 6.98 -13.41
N GLU A 177 -2.34 7.85 -14.11
CA GLU A 177 -1.01 7.54 -14.60
C GLU A 177 0.06 8.04 -13.62
N ILE A 178 1.07 7.20 -13.39
CA ILE A 178 2.26 7.51 -12.61
C ILE A 178 3.52 7.25 -13.44
N GLU A 179 4.57 8.02 -13.16
CA GLU A 179 5.93 7.74 -13.60
C GLU A 179 6.73 7.18 -12.42
N ILE A 180 7.30 5.99 -12.60
CA ILE A 180 8.19 5.34 -11.65
C ILE A 180 9.63 5.57 -12.08
N VAL A 181 10.45 6.08 -11.16
CA VAL A 181 11.88 6.34 -11.37
C VAL A 181 12.67 5.59 -10.30
N ALA A 182 13.70 4.85 -10.72
CA ALA A 182 14.59 4.17 -9.79
C ALA A 182 15.27 5.17 -8.85
N ASP A 183 15.24 4.87 -7.56
CA ASP A 183 15.88 5.65 -6.51
C ASP A 183 16.48 4.68 -5.48
N PRO A 184 17.80 4.44 -5.52
CA PRO A 184 18.45 3.48 -4.62
C PRO A 184 18.46 3.94 -3.15
N ASP A 185 18.14 5.20 -2.85
CA ASP A 185 18.00 5.71 -1.49
C ASP A 185 16.57 5.54 -0.94
N ASP A 186 15.59 5.22 -1.79
CA ASP A 186 14.22 4.86 -1.38
C ASP A 186 14.15 3.40 -0.92
N GLU A 187 13.41 3.14 0.16
CA GLU A 187 13.26 1.80 0.73
C GLU A 187 11.77 1.50 0.96
N PRO A 188 11.31 0.25 0.73
CA PRO A 188 12.12 -0.92 0.37
C PRO A 188 12.23 -1.19 -1.15
N ALA A 189 11.42 -0.55 -1.99
CA ALA A 189 11.33 -0.93 -3.40
C ALA A 189 12.36 -0.24 -4.30
N GLN A 190 13.14 0.71 -3.77
CA GLN A 190 14.17 1.46 -4.49
C GLN A 190 13.63 2.23 -5.70
N PHE A 191 12.45 2.85 -5.54
CA PHE A 191 11.90 3.77 -6.52
C PHE A 191 11.03 4.85 -5.90
N THR A 192 10.93 5.97 -6.60
CA THR A 192 9.93 7.01 -6.35
C THR A 192 8.90 7.00 -7.48
N TRP A 193 7.73 7.55 -7.19
CA TRP A 193 6.66 7.71 -8.16
C TRP A 193 6.16 9.15 -8.20
N THR A 194 5.73 9.60 -9.38
CA THR A 194 5.11 10.91 -9.61
C THR A 194 3.82 10.73 -10.38
N ALA A 195 2.73 11.35 -9.94
CA ALA A 195 1.47 11.37 -10.67
C ALA A 195 1.58 12.30 -11.89
N VAL A 196 1.25 11.80 -13.08
CA VAL A 196 1.45 12.54 -14.34
C VAL A 196 0.50 13.73 -14.46
N ASP A 197 -0.77 13.54 -14.13
CA ASP A 197 -1.83 14.54 -14.21
C ASP A 197 -2.42 14.85 -12.83
N ALA A 198 -1.53 15.10 -11.86
CA ALA A 198 -1.93 15.45 -10.50
C ALA A 198 -2.78 16.75 -10.46
N PRO A 199 -3.79 16.85 -9.58
CA PRO A 199 -4.50 18.09 -9.31
C PRO A 199 -3.54 19.24 -8.95
N ALA A 200 -3.89 20.48 -9.27
CA ALA A 200 -3.01 21.64 -9.06
C ALA A 200 -2.71 21.93 -7.58
N ASP A 201 -3.55 21.46 -6.66
CA ASP A 201 -3.39 21.54 -5.21
C ASP A 201 -2.67 20.32 -4.61
N ALA A 202 -2.25 19.36 -5.44
CA ALA A 202 -1.54 18.17 -4.98
C ALA A 202 -0.15 18.52 -4.44
N ILE A 203 0.21 17.86 -3.35
CA ILE A 203 1.49 18.05 -2.67
C ILE A 203 2.43 16.88 -2.91
N ALA A 204 3.74 17.12 -2.91
CA ALA A 204 4.70 16.03 -2.77
C ALA A 204 4.51 15.40 -1.38
N ALA A 205 4.40 14.08 -1.31
CA ALA A 205 4.39 13.40 -0.02
C ALA A 205 5.68 13.78 0.71
N GLN A 206 5.53 14.36 1.90
CA GLN A 206 6.70 14.65 2.70
C GLN A 206 7.28 13.31 3.12
N THR A 207 8.42 12.95 2.53
CA THR A 207 9.26 11.88 3.08
C THR A 207 9.49 12.28 4.53
N LEU A 208 8.87 11.56 5.46
CA LEU A 208 9.25 11.62 6.87
C LEU A 208 10.67 11.06 6.88
N GLU A 209 11.66 11.90 6.54
CA GLU A 209 13.05 11.54 6.72
C GLU A 209 13.15 11.09 8.17
N PRO A 210 13.61 9.86 8.44
CA PRO A 210 13.79 9.44 9.81
C PRO A 210 14.69 10.48 10.47
N GLU A 211 14.24 11.09 11.57
CA GLU A 211 14.94 12.18 12.26
C GLU A 211 16.41 11.86 12.58
N SER A 212 16.79 10.57 12.54
CA SER A 212 18.16 10.07 12.65
C SER A 212 19.13 10.64 11.60
N ARG A 213 18.68 11.09 10.41
CA ARG A 213 19.54 11.75 9.40
C ARG A 213 19.84 13.22 9.72
N ARG A 214 19.10 13.86 10.63
CA ARG A 214 19.37 15.23 11.13
C ARG A 214 20.34 15.27 12.32
N TRP A 215 20.61 14.14 12.96
CA TRP A 215 21.50 14.06 14.12
C TRP A 215 22.95 14.54 13.87
N PRO A 216 23.63 14.26 12.74
CA PRO A 216 25.02 14.69 12.57
C PRO A 216 25.16 16.23 12.54
N TYR A 217 24.14 16.96 12.08
CA TYR A 217 24.18 18.43 12.04
C TYR A 217 23.94 19.07 13.41
N ILE A 218 23.06 18.50 14.24
CA ILE A 218 22.82 18.98 15.61
C ILE A 218 23.98 18.59 16.53
N ALA A 219 24.51 17.36 16.41
CA ALA A 219 25.66 16.91 17.17
C ALA A 219 26.94 17.70 16.79
N GLY A 220 27.14 18.02 15.51
CA GLY A 220 28.24 18.85 15.04
C GLY A 220 28.18 20.28 15.61
N ALA A 221 27.00 20.90 15.65
CA ALA A 221 26.82 22.23 16.23
C ALA A 221 27.05 22.25 17.76
N ALA A 222 26.59 21.22 18.47
CA ALA A 222 26.83 21.08 19.92
C ALA A 222 28.32 20.87 20.26
N ALA A 223 29.03 20.07 19.47
CA ALA A 223 30.47 19.85 19.67
C ALA A 223 31.29 21.13 19.43
N LEU A 224 30.92 21.94 18.43
CA LEU A 224 31.59 23.21 18.16
C LEU A 224 31.35 24.24 19.27
N ALA A 225 30.13 24.31 19.82
CA ALA A 225 29.80 25.18 20.94
C ALA A 225 30.55 24.79 22.23
N ILE A 226 30.73 23.50 22.50
CA ILE A 226 31.51 23.01 23.65
C ILE A 226 33.00 23.29 23.46
N ALA A 227 33.55 23.14 22.25
CA ALA A 227 34.96 23.44 21.96
C ALA A 227 35.27 24.94 22.12
N LEU A 228 34.39 25.82 21.63
CA LEU A 228 34.53 27.27 21.77
C LEU A 228 34.32 27.74 23.22
N GLY A 229 33.35 27.16 23.94
CA GLY A 229 33.12 27.44 25.36
C GLY A 229 34.24 26.95 26.28
N GLY A 230 34.77 25.75 26.03
CA GLY A 230 35.87 25.15 26.79
C GLY A 230 37.22 25.86 26.61
N GLY A 231 37.49 26.34 25.38
CA GLY A 231 38.67 27.17 25.09
C GLY A 231 38.69 28.48 25.88
N TRP A 232 37.55 29.15 25.99
CA TRP A 232 37.44 30.40 26.75
C TRP A 232 37.66 30.21 28.26
N TRP A 233 37.13 29.12 28.84
CA TRP A 233 37.30 28.82 30.26
C TRP A 233 38.75 28.52 30.65
N MET A 234 39.50 27.79 29.82
CA MET A 234 40.93 27.53 30.08
C MET A 234 41.80 28.78 29.98
N VAL A 235 41.51 29.70 29.05
CA VAL A 235 42.24 30.98 28.95
C VAL A 235 42.00 31.85 30.18
N ARG A 236 40.76 31.91 30.69
CA ARG A 236 40.43 32.68 31.89
C ARG A 236 41.05 32.13 33.17
N ARG A 237 41.24 30.80 33.28
CA ARG A 237 41.82 30.20 34.49
C ARG A 237 43.32 30.44 34.62
N ARG A 238 44.04 30.60 33.49
CA ARG A 238 45.48 30.90 33.49
C ARG A 238 45.81 32.31 33.99
N SER A 239 44.91 33.28 33.86
CA SER A 239 45.16 34.65 34.30
C SER A 239 44.98 34.87 35.81
N GLN A 240 44.50 33.87 36.57
CA GLN A 240 44.18 34.02 38.00
C GLN A 240 45.23 33.44 38.95
N ASN A 241 46.28 32.80 38.46
CA ASN A 241 47.38 32.30 39.29
C ASN A 241 48.64 33.17 39.10
N PRO A 242 48.80 34.26 39.86
CA PRO A 242 50.08 34.96 39.90
C PRO A 242 51.15 34.05 40.55
N PRO A 243 52.41 34.09 40.07
CA PRO A 243 53.49 33.29 40.63
C PRO A 243 53.75 33.69 42.07
N SER A 244 53.82 32.69 42.95
CA SER A 244 54.21 32.85 44.35
C SER A 244 55.63 33.41 44.45
N SER A 245 55.76 34.60 45.01
CA SER A 245 57.04 35.25 45.28
C SER A 245 57.85 34.42 46.27
N THR A 246 59.00 33.93 45.82
CA THR A 246 60.03 33.26 46.62
C THR A 246 60.55 34.21 47.70
N SER A 247 60.21 33.94 48.96
CA SER A 247 60.76 34.63 50.13
C SER A 247 62.17 34.12 50.41
N SER A 248 63.18 34.81 49.88
CA SER A 248 64.58 34.69 50.32
C SER A 248 64.71 35.32 51.71
N ARG A 249 64.89 34.51 52.76
CA ARG A 249 65.22 34.99 54.11
C ARG A 249 66.70 34.73 54.37
N ALA A 250 67.51 35.74 54.09
CA ALA A 250 68.87 35.87 54.60
C ALA A 250 68.83 36.53 56.00
N GLY A 251 69.63 36.02 56.93
CA GLY A 251 69.88 36.60 58.26
C GLY A 251 70.68 35.59 59.09
N ALA A 252 72.02 35.62 59.09
CA ALA A 252 72.93 36.55 59.76
C ALA A 252 73.17 36.23 61.24
N LEU A 253 74.38 35.71 61.50
CA LEU A 253 75.34 36.03 62.58
C LEU A 253 74.81 36.34 63.99
N ARG A 254 75.16 35.48 64.96
CA ARG A 254 76.08 35.79 66.07
C ARG A 254 76.50 34.52 66.80
#